data_AF-A0AAJ4XUW9-F1
#
_entry.id   AF-A0AAJ4XUW9-F1
#
_cell.length_a   1.000
_cell.length_b   1.000
_cell.length_c   1.000
_cell.angle_alpha   90.00
_cell.angle_beta   90.00
_cell.angle_gamma   90.00
#
_symmetry.space_group_name_H-M   'P 1'
#
loop_
_entity.id
_entity.type
_entity.pdbx_description
1 polymer ?
#
loop_
_entity_poly.entity_id
_entity_poly.type
_entity_poly.pdbx_seq_one_letter_code
_entity_poly.pdbx_strand_id
1 'polypeptide(L)'
;MTVRSRHAARIVFSAATVTLGVLGLTAPQVAAAERPVPSISAKADMNARKIAAENPVAVVAAATVCGTGYNLYRAEQLPDASRLGTLFVYVKGSNPASNDAPTCAIFDNNTSGAKWMKLKLCSNYTAEGCASDEGNFSQYAGPVYRAHGGCGTVTALMKNTSSSSTYLVNAVRDSTNCN
;
A
#
# COMPACT_ATOMS: atom_id res chain seq x y z
N MET A 1 23.21 51.79 -19.87
CA MET A 1 23.18 52.46 -21.19
C MET A 1 22.33 51.61 -22.13
N THR A 2 21.27 52.23 -22.63
CA THR A 2 20.19 51.67 -23.45
C THR A 2 20.60 51.70 -24.92
N VAL A 3 20.33 50.63 -25.68
CA VAL A 3 20.29 50.72 -27.16
C VAL A 3 18.90 50.29 -27.63
N ARG A 4 18.17 51.29 -28.13
CA ARG A 4 16.93 51.22 -28.92
C ARG A 4 17.32 51.29 -30.40
N SER A 5 16.73 50.46 -31.26
CA SER A 5 16.14 50.86 -32.56
C SER A 5 15.66 49.61 -33.33
N ARG A 6 14.35 49.42 -33.49
CA ARG A 6 13.46 49.95 -34.57
C ARG A 6 13.78 49.38 -35.94
N HIS A 7 12.96 48.45 -36.41
CA HIS A 7 12.63 48.29 -37.83
C HIS A 7 11.11 48.18 -37.97
N ALA A 8 10.57 48.97 -38.90
CA ALA A 8 9.17 49.26 -39.09
C ALA A 8 8.51 48.34 -40.14
N ALA A 9 7.29 47.93 -39.81
CA ALA A 9 6.09 47.78 -40.65
C ALA A 9 6.23 47.45 -42.14
N ARG A 10 5.60 46.35 -42.56
CA ARG A 10 4.71 46.35 -43.73
C ARG A 10 3.44 45.53 -43.42
N ILE A 11 2.32 46.23 -43.55
CA ILE A 11 0.94 45.77 -43.48
C ILE A 11 0.55 45.26 -44.87
N VAL A 12 -0.08 44.09 -44.96
CA VAL A 12 -0.96 43.74 -46.09
C VAL A 12 -2.26 43.18 -45.52
N PHE A 13 -3.34 43.87 -45.83
CA PHE A 13 -4.72 43.48 -45.56
C PHE A 13 -5.28 42.60 -46.69
N SER A 14 -6.28 41.80 -46.30
CA SER A 14 -7.37 41.23 -47.12
C SER A 14 -7.21 39.77 -47.57
N ALA A 15 -7.94 38.86 -46.92
CA ALA A 15 -9.24 38.38 -47.44
C ALA A 15 -9.89 37.44 -46.40
N ALA A 16 -11.14 37.73 -46.06
CA ALA A 16 -11.97 36.90 -45.20
C ALA A 16 -12.54 35.72 -46.01
N THR A 17 -12.34 34.50 -45.53
CA THR A 17 -13.20 33.36 -45.84
C THR A 17 -13.69 32.76 -44.53
N VAL A 18 -14.99 32.91 -44.28
CA VAL A 18 -15.72 32.33 -43.17
C VAL A 18 -15.86 30.83 -43.42
N THR A 19 -15.21 30.02 -42.58
CA THR A 19 -15.58 28.61 -42.41
C THR A 19 -16.03 28.41 -40.97
N LEU A 20 -17.35 28.31 -40.79
CA LEU A 20 -17.97 27.73 -39.60
C LEU A 20 -17.55 26.26 -39.51
N GLY A 21 -16.87 25.89 -38.43
CA GLY A 21 -16.43 24.51 -38.20
C GLY A 21 -16.00 24.29 -36.76
N VAL A 22 -17.00 24.08 -35.91
CA VAL A 22 -16.95 23.47 -34.56
C VAL A 22 -15.70 23.78 -33.72
N LEU A 23 -15.84 24.72 -32.80
CA LEU A 23 -15.02 24.76 -31.58
C LEU A 23 -15.28 23.46 -30.81
N GLY A 24 -14.52 22.42 -31.13
CA GLY A 24 -14.38 21.27 -30.27
C GLY A 24 -13.74 21.75 -28.99
N LEU A 25 -14.58 22.05 -27.98
CA LEU A 25 -14.18 22.16 -26.60
C LEU A 25 -13.57 20.80 -26.20
N THR A 26 -12.28 20.60 -26.47
CA THR A 26 -11.50 19.62 -25.71
C THR A 26 -11.33 20.24 -24.33
N ALA A 27 -12.38 20.17 -23.51
CA ALA A 27 -12.20 20.30 -22.08
C ALA A 27 -11.12 19.27 -21.70
N PRO A 28 -10.06 19.67 -20.98
CA PRO A 28 -9.17 18.70 -20.37
C PRO A 28 -10.06 17.90 -19.40
N GLN A 29 -10.52 16.74 -19.84
CA GLN A 29 -11.11 15.76 -18.96
C GLN A 29 -9.98 15.29 -18.06
N VAL A 30 -9.89 15.95 -16.90
CA VAL A 30 -9.17 15.44 -15.75
C VAL A 30 -9.90 14.14 -15.42
N ALA A 31 -9.46 13.03 -16.03
CA ALA A 31 -9.89 11.72 -15.63
C ALA A 31 -9.52 11.61 -14.15
N ALA A 32 -10.50 11.69 -13.26
CA ALA A 32 -10.31 11.33 -11.87
C ALA A 32 -9.76 9.91 -11.92
N ALA A 33 -8.48 9.73 -11.59
CA ALA A 33 -7.87 8.42 -11.57
C ALA A 33 -8.75 7.52 -10.71
N GLU A 34 -9.35 6.50 -11.33
CA GLU A 34 -10.27 5.61 -10.64
C GLU A 34 -9.52 5.03 -9.44
N ARG A 35 -10.01 5.32 -8.23
CA ARG A 35 -9.33 4.88 -7.01
C ARG A 35 -9.32 3.35 -7.04
N PRO A 36 -8.15 2.70 -6.91
CA PRO A 36 -8.07 1.26 -7.06
C PRO A 36 -8.90 0.61 -5.95
N VAL A 37 -9.72 -0.38 -6.31
CA VAL A 37 -10.63 -1.03 -5.36
C VAL A 37 -9.91 -2.22 -4.72
N PRO A 38 -9.61 -2.19 -3.41
CA PRO A 38 -8.98 -3.30 -2.73
C PRO A 38 -9.94 -4.49 -2.61
N SER A 39 -9.43 -5.70 -2.80
CA SER A 39 -10.17 -6.92 -2.47
C SER A 39 -10.10 -7.17 -0.97
N ILE A 40 -11.24 -7.13 -0.28
CA ILE A 40 -11.34 -7.24 1.18
C ILE A 40 -12.10 -8.52 1.55
N SER A 41 -11.53 -9.31 2.45
CA SER A 41 -12.19 -10.50 2.99
C SER A 41 -13.51 -10.14 3.68
N ALA A 42 -14.53 -10.99 3.53
CA ALA A 42 -15.77 -10.84 4.29
C ALA A 42 -15.55 -10.88 5.81
N LYS A 43 -14.47 -11.54 6.26
CA LYS A 43 -14.07 -11.65 7.67
C LYS A 43 -13.18 -10.51 8.16
N ALA A 44 -12.79 -9.57 7.29
CA ALA A 44 -12.02 -8.40 7.70
C ALA A 44 -12.85 -7.51 8.65
N ASP A 45 -12.21 -7.08 9.74
CA ASP A 45 -12.84 -6.21 10.73
C ASP A 45 -13.08 -4.79 10.21
N MET A 46 -13.79 -3.98 11.00
CA MET A 46 -14.09 -2.60 10.64
C MET A 46 -12.84 -1.73 10.50
N ASN A 47 -11.78 -2.00 11.27
CA ASN A 47 -10.56 -1.22 11.20
C ASN A 47 -9.81 -1.46 9.88
N ALA A 48 -9.71 -2.72 9.47
CA ALA A 48 -9.14 -3.10 8.18
C ALA A 48 -9.90 -2.45 7.02
N ARG A 49 -11.24 -2.47 7.07
CA ARG A 49 -12.11 -1.81 6.08
C ARG A 49 -11.92 -0.30 6.05
N LYS A 50 -11.83 0.33 7.22
CA LYS A 50 -11.58 1.77 7.35
C LYS A 50 -10.23 2.15 6.72
N ILE A 51 -9.16 1.44 7.08
CA ILE A 51 -7.82 1.69 6.52
C ILE A 51 -7.83 1.48 5.00
N ALA A 52 -8.54 0.46 4.50
CA ALA A 52 -8.66 0.22 3.07
C ALA A 52 -9.42 1.33 2.32
N ALA A 53 -10.44 1.92 2.93
CA ALA A 53 -11.17 3.06 2.35
C ALA A 53 -10.33 4.35 2.37
N GLU A 54 -9.53 4.56 3.41
CA GLU A 54 -8.65 5.72 3.57
C GLU A 54 -7.39 5.62 2.70
N ASN A 55 -6.83 4.41 2.56
CA ASN A 55 -5.54 4.16 1.90
C ASN A 55 -5.64 3.05 0.82
N PRO A 56 -6.55 3.17 -0.17
CA PRO A 56 -6.82 2.10 -1.13
C PRO A 56 -5.59 1.71 -1.97
N VAL A 57 -4.75 2.69 -2.31
CA VAL A 57 -3.52 2.47 -3.10
C VAL A 57 -2.53 1.59 -2.36
N ALA A 58 -2.29 1.84 -1.07
CA ALA A 58 -1.34 1.06 -0.27
C ALA A 58 -1.83 -0.39 -0.08
N VAL A 59 -3.14 -0.57 0.14
CA VAL A 59 -3.74 -1.91 0.25
C VAL A 59 -3.62 -2.68 -1.07
N VAL A 60 -3.91 -2.05 -2.21
CA VAL A 60 -3.81 -2.73 -3.51
C VAL A 60 -2.36 -3.04 -3.88
N ALA A 61 -1.42 -2.15 -3.56
CA ALA A 61 0.00 -2.40 -3.77
C ALA A 61 0.48 -3.61 -2.95
N ALA A 62 0.16 -3.65 -1.64
CA ALA A 62 0.51 -4.77 -0.77
C ALA A 62 -0.17 -6.08 -1.21
N ALA A 63 -1.44 -6.04 -1.65
CA ALA A 63 -2.14 -7.20 -2.21
C ALA A 63 -1.46 -7.73 -3.48
N THR A 64 -0.99 -6.84 -4.35
CA THR A 64 -0.27 -7.21 -5.59
C THR A 64 1.02 -7.97 -5.27
N VAL A 65 1.74 -7.55 -4.22
CA VAL A 65 2.96 -8.23 -3.75
C VAL A 65 2.64 -9.63 -3.19
N CYS A 66 1.51 -9.79 -2.48
CA CYS A 66 1.02 -11.09 -2.02
C CYS A 66 0.54 -12.01 -3.16
N GLY A 67 0.21 -11.44 -4.31
CA GLY A 67 -0.23 -12.17 -5.50
C GLY A 67 -1.73 -12.46 -5.57
N THR A 68 -2.14 -13.09 -6.68
CA THR A 68 -3.55 -13.26 -7.03
C THR A 68 -4.32 -14.15 -6.05
N GLY A 69 -5.53 -13.70 -5.69
CA GLY A 69 -6.47 -14.42 -4.83
C GLY A 69 -6.33 -14.15 -3.33
N TYR A 70 -5.35 -13.32 -2.95
CA TYR A 70 -5.21 -12.81 -1.60
C TYR A 70 -6.14 -11.62 -1.37
N ASN A 71 -6.92 -11.69 -0.29
CA ASN A 71 -7.87 -10.66 0.11
C ASN A 71 -7.45 -10.08 1.44
N LEU A 72 -7.59 -8.76 1.61
CA LEU A 72 -7.23 -8.08 2.86
C LEU A 72 -8.06 -8.66 4.02
N TYR A 73 -7.38 -9.18 5.03
CA TYR A 73 -8.02 -9.67 6.26
C TYR A 73 -7.83 -8.68 7.41
N ARG A 74 -6.60 -8.22 7.61
CA ARG A 74 -6.24 -7.27 8.66
C ARG A 74 -5.43 -6.12 8.05
N ALA A 75 -5.74 -4.92 8.47
CA ALA A 75 -4.84 -3.78 8.34
C ALA A 75 -4.77 -3.07 9.70
N GLU A 76 -3.58 -2.65 10.10
CA GLU A 76 -3.36 -1.94 11.35
C GLU A 76 -2.27 -0.89 11.18
N GLN A 77 -2.58 0.36 11.57
CA GLN A 77 -1.57 1.42 11.67
C GLN A 77 -0.80 1.24 12.98
N LEU A 78 0.53 1.25 12.89
CA LEU A 78 1.42 0.94 13.99
C LEU A 78 2.41 2.08 14.26
N PRO A 79 2.84 2.30 15.52
CA PRO A 79 2.35 1.60 16.72
C PRO A 79 0.92 2.03 17.10
N ASP A 80 0.48 3.19 16.61
CA ASP A 80 -0.81 3.83 16.87
C ASP A 80 -1.12 4.84 15.75
N ALA A 81 -1.92 5.88 16.05
CA ALA A 81 -2.27 6.94 15.11
C ALA A 81 -1.08 7.72 14.53
N SER A 82 0.12 7.64 15.13
CA SER A 82 1.36 8.18 14.55
C SER A 82 1.74 7.51 13.24
N ARG A 83 1.25 6.28 13.00
CA ARG A 83 1.41 5.51 11.76
C ARG A 83 2.84 5.55 11.23
N LEU A 84 3.77 5.02 12.01
CA LEU A 84 5.15 4.79 11.57
C LEU A 84 5.25 3.62 10.59
N GLY A 85 4.33 2.66 10.69
CA GLY A 85 4.14 1.63 9.68
C GLY A 85 2.71 1.15 9.60
N THR A 86 2.40 0.36 8.58
CA THR A 86 1.09 -0.29 8.44
C THR A 86 1.29 -1.78 8.23
N LEU A 87 0.75 -2.59 9.14
CA LEU A 87 0.75 -4.04 9.02
C LEU A 87 -0.47 -4.47 8.20
N PHE A 88 -0.22 -5.18 7.11
CA PHE A 88 -1.26 -5.81 6.30
C PHE A 88 -1.14 -7.33 6.39
N VAL A 89 -2.28 -8.00 6.58
CA VAL A 89 -2.39 -9.45 6.47
C VAL A 89 -3.45 -9.77 5.43
N TYR A 90 -3.07 -10.58 4.46
CA TYR A 90 -3.94 -11.09 3.42
C TYR A 90 -4.09 -12.59 3.54
N VAL A 91 -5.26 -13.08 3.17
CA VAL A 91 -5.58 -14.50 3.18
C VAL A 91 -6.20 -14.94 1.87
N LYS A 92 -6.02 -16.21 1.53
CA LYS A 92 -6.58 -16.84 0.34
C LYS A 92 -7.50 -18.01 0.73
N GLY A 93 -8.42 -18.37 -0.15
CA GLY A 93 -9.31 -19.52 0.03
C GLY A 93 -10.69 -19.18 0.60
N SER A 94 -11.54 -20.19 0.68
CA SER A 94 -12.94 -20.07 1.10
C SER A 94 -13.14 -19.94 2.60
N ASN A 95 -12.14 -20.34 3.40
CA ASN A 95 -12.18 -20.23 4.87
C ASN A 95 -11.04 -19.34 5.41
N PRO A 96 -11.15 -18.01 5.25
CA PRO A 96 -10.07 -17.07 5.60
C PRO A 96 -9.74 -16.96 7.09
N ALA A 97 -10.48 -17.66 7.97
CA ALA A 97 -10.30 -17.65 9.42
C ALA A 97 -9.94 -19.04 9.99
N SER A 98 -9.56 -20.01 9.16
CA SER A 98 -9.05 -21.31 9.62
C SER A 98 -7.54 -21.34 9.75
N ASN A 99 -7.02 -22.28 10.53
CA ASN A 99 -5.58 -22.57 10.60
C ASN A 99 -4.97 -22.84 9.21
N ASP A 100 -5.76 -23.42 8.30
CA ASP A 100 -5.32 -23.80 6.96
C ASP A 100 -5.40 -22.67 5.94
N ALA A 101 -5.78 -21.46 6.35
CA ALA A 101 -5.80 -20.34 5.43
C ALA A 101 -4.36 -19.99 5.00
N PRO A 102 -4.06 -19.99 3.69
CA PRO A 102 -2.81 -19.43 3.21
C PRO A 102 -2.78 -17.93 3.50
N THR A 103 -1.71 -17.50 4.16
CA THR A 103 -1.58 -16.14 4.67
C THR A 103 -0.32 -15.48 4.11
N CYS A 104 -0.44 -14.21 3.79
CA CYS A 104 0.65 -13.34 3.40
C CYS A 104 0.63 -12.10 4.28
N ALA A 105 1.79 -11.73 4.83
CA ALA A 105 1.94 -10.50 5.60
C ALA A 105 2.89 -9.53 4.87
N ILE A 106 2.57 -8.25 4.97
CA ILE A 106 3.39 -7.11 4.52
C ILE A 106 3.43 -6.09 5.66
N PHE A 107 4.60 -5.53 5.92
CA PHE A 107 4.76 -4.45 6.89
C PHE A 107 5.33 -3.23 6.18
N ASP A 108 4.46 -2.25 5.95
CA ASP A 108 4.75 -1.02 5.23
C ASP A 108 5.50 -0.02 6.10
N ASN A 109 6.51 0.64 5.53
CA ASN A 109 7.28 1.70 6.16
C ASN A 109 6.62 3.04 5.82
N ASN A 110 5.96 3.64 6.80
CA ASN A 110 5.33 4.96 6.65
C ASN A 110 6.20 6.09 7.24
N THR A 111 7.49 5.81 7.50
CA THR A 111 8.48 6.82 7.89
C THR A 111 9.24 7.36 6.68
N SER A 112 10.03 8.43 6.90
CA SER A 112 11.02 8.87 5.90
C SER A 112 12.29 8.01 5.97
N GLY A 113 12.74 7.55 4.81
CA GLY A 113 13.98 6.78 4.66
C GLY A 113 13.90 5.34 5.16
N ALA A 114 14.97 4.59 4.91
CA ALA A 114 15.05 3.20 5.32
C ALA A 114 15.03 3.05 6.85
N LYS A 115 14.34 2.01 7.32
CA LYS A 115 14.35 1.57 8.73
C LYS A 115 14.74 0.11 8.79
N TRP A 116 15.38 -0.29 9.87
CA TRP A 116 15.49 -1.71 10.14
C TRP A 116 14.11 -2.22 10.52
N MET A 117 13.62 -3.23 9.80
CA MET A 117 12.32 -3.83 10.03
C MET A 117 12.46 -5.34 10.04
N LYS A 118 11.60 -5.98 10.83
CA LYS A 118 11.41 -7.43 10.84
C LYS A 118 9.93 -7.72 10.73
N LEU A 119 9.57 -8.55 9.76
CA LEU A 119 8.25 -9.15 9.66
C LEU A 119 8.41 -10.65 9.83
N LYS A 120 7.67 -11.24 10.76
CA LYS A 120 7.67 -12.69 11.01
C LYS A 120 6.25 -13.20 11.03
N LEU A 121 5.99 -14.30 10.33
CA LEU A 121 4.70 -14.98 10.30
C LEU A 121 4.87 -16.44 10.73
N CYS A 122 4.25 -16.80 11.84
CA CYS A 122 4.22 -18.15 12.39
C CYS A 122 2.88 -18.81 12.07
N SER A 123 2.89 -20.13 11.93
CA SER A 123 1.67 -20.93 11.88
C SER A 123 1.25 -21.30 13.29
N ASN A 124 -0.02 -21.67 13.46
CA ASN A 124 -0.49 -22.31 14.67
C ASN A 124 -0.13 -23.82 14.73
N TYR A 125 0.30 -24.41 13.62
CA TYR A 125 0.77 -25.80 13.58
C TYR A 125 2.19 -25.93 14.13
N THR A 126 2.40 -26.79 15.12
CA THR A 126 3.70 -27.01 15.76
C THR A 126 4.76 -27.58 14.81
N ALA A 127 4.35 -28.40 13.84
CA ALA A 127 5.22 -28.96 12.81
C ALA A 127 5.68 -27.91 11.78
N GLU A 128 5.08 -26.72 11.80
CA GLU A 128 5.14 -25.76 10.72
C GLU A 128 5.64 -24.42 11.28
N GLY A 129 6.97 -24.20 11.25
CA GLY A 129 7.69 -23.17 12.02
C GLY A 129 7.29 -21.70 11.82
N CYS A 130 8.22 -20.81 11.50
CA CYS A 130 7.92 -19.42 11.16
C CYS A 130 8.75 -18.99 9.96
N ALA A 131 8.20 -18.12 9.13
CA ALA A 131 8.95 -17.42 8.10
C ALA A 131 9.19 -15.98 8.54
N SER A 132 10.27 -15.36 8.07
CA SER A 132 10.53 -13.95 8.34
C SER A 132 11.30 -13.28 7.22
N ASP A 133 11.07 -11.98 7.10
CA ASP A 133 11.87 -11.06 6.31
C ASP A 133 12.41 -9.95 7.22
N GLU A 134 13.69 -9.65 7.11
CA GLU A 134 14.41 -8.75 8.02
C GLU A 134 15.53 -8.02 7.30
N GLY A 135 15.66 -6.72 7.56
CA GLY A 135 16.64 -5.88 6.88
C GLY A 135 16.32 -4.40 6.99
N ASN A 136 17.03 -3.58 6.21
CA ASN A 136 16.74 -2.16 6.08
C ASN A 136 15.85 -1.91 4.88
N PHE A 137 14.61 -1.47 5.11
CA PHE A 137 13.62 -1.29 4.06
C PHE A 137 13.18 0.17 3.98
N SER A 138 13.20 0.72 2.77
CA SER A 138 12.66 2.05 2.47
C SER A 138 11.16 2.04 2.22
N GLN A 139 10.60 0.89 1.81
CA GLN A 139 9.19 0.77 1.43
C GLN A 139 8.44 -0.20 2.33
N TYR A 140 8.83 -1.48 2.37
CA TYR A 140 8.15 -2.47 3.21
C TYR A 140 9.06 -3.67 3.48
N ALA A 141 8.77 -4.40 4.56
CA ALA A 141 9.25 -5.76 4.78
C ALA A 141 8.17 -6.78 4.37
N GLY A 142 8.58 -7.93 3.82
CA GLY A 142 7.72 -8.95 3.23
C GLY A 142 7.83 -9.01 1.70
N PRO A 143 7.02 -9.83 1.02
CA PRO A 143 5.94 -10.66 1.55
C PRO A 143 6.48 -11.83 2.38
N VAL A 144 5.87 -12.06 3.55
CA VAL A 144 6.11 -13.27 4.33
C VAL A 144 4.89 -14.17 4.22
N TYR A 145 5.09 -15.36 3.65
CA TYR A 145 4.03 -16.33 3.38
C TYR A 145 4.03 -17.47 4.37
N ARG A 146 2.84 -18.03 4.62
CA ARG A 146 2.63 -19.35 5.21
C ARG A 146 1.47 -20.06 4.52
N ALA A 147 1.67 -21.34 4.21
CA ALA A 147 0.63 -22.21 3.65
C ALA A 147 -0.52 -22.39 4.65
N HIS A 148 -0.19 -22.61 5.92
CA HIS A 148 -1.14 -22.68 7.03
C HIS A 148 -0.87 -21.51 7.98
N GLY A 149 -1.18 -20.29 7.54
CA GLY A 149 -0.83 -19.08 8.28
C GLY A 149 -1.96 -18.50 9.10
N GLY A 150 -3.21 -18.93 8.87
CA GLY A 150 -4.34 -18.50 9.69
C GLY A 150 -4.20 -18.97 11.13
N CYS A 151 -4.78 -18.22 12.06
CA CYS A 151 -4.69 -18.43 13.52
C CYS A 151 -3.28 -18.41 14.11
N GLY A 152 -2.26 -18.19 13.28
CA GLY A 152 -0.90 -18.03 13.72
C GLY A 152 -0.62 -16.60 14.15
N THR A 153 0.64 -16.32 14.46
CA THR A 153 1.07 -15.01 14.96
C THR A 153 1.88 -14.26 13.90
N VAL A 154 1.62 -12.96 13.76
CA VAL A 154 2.42 -12.04 12.98
C VAL A 154 3.13 -11.05 13.89
N THR A 155 4.44 -10.89 13.71
CA THR A 155 5.28 -9.96 14.45
C THR A 155 5.82 -8.91 13.48
N ALA A 156 5.58 -7.63 13.79
CA ALA A 156 6.07 -6.48 13.05
C ALA A 156 6.94 -5.64 13.98
N LEU A 157 8.24 -5.56 13.68
CA LEU A 157 9.20 -4.78 14.43
C LEU A 157 9.83 -3.71 13.54
N MET A 158 10.07 -2.52 14.09
CA MET A 158 10.76 -1.43 13.42
C MET A 158 11.72 -0.72 14.37
N LYS A 159 12.90 -0.38 13.86
CA LYS A 159 13.94 0.40 14.55
C LYS A 159 14.57 1.41 13.59
N ASN A 160 15.23 2.44 14.13
CA ASN A 160 16.04 3.33 13.30
C ASN A 160 17.16 2.58 12.58
N THR A 161 17.85 1.69 13.28
CA THR A 161 18.89 0.81 12.74
C THR A 161 18.85 -0.55 13.45
N SER A 162 19.51 -1.57 12.89
CA SER A 162 19.58 -2.91 13.50
C SER A 162 20.17 -2.88 14.92
N SER A 163 21.14 -2.01 15.15
CA SER A 163 21.83 -1.85 16.45
C SER A 163 21.05 -1.01 17.47
N SER A 164 19.92 -0.41 17.09
CA SER A 164 19.12 0.38 18.04
C SER A 164 18.53 -0.52 19.13
N SER A 165 18.58 -0.07 20.39
CA SER A 165 17.95 -0.76 21.52
C SER A 165 16.45 -0.49 21.64
N THR A 166 16.00 0.67 21.14
CA THR A 166 14.59 1.08 21.16
C THR A 166 13.86 0.69 19.88
N TYR A 167 12.63 0.18 20.03
CA TYR A 167 11.72 -0.05 18.92
C TYR A 167 10.84 1.17 18.66
N LEU A 168 10.72 1.53 17.38
CA LEU A 168 9.70 2.45 16.89
C LEU A 168 8.35 1.74 16.79
N VAL A 169 8.38 0.47 16.35
CA VAL A 169 7.23 -0.43 16.34
C VAL A 169 7.66 -1.75 16.97
N ASN A 170 6.88 -2.24 17.92
CA ASN A 170 7.02 -3.56 18.53
C ASN A 170 5.63 -4.17 18.67
N ALA A 171 5.15 -4.80 17.59
CA ALA A 171 3.80 -5.34 17.52
C ALA A 171 3.82 -6.85 17.30
N VAL A 172 3.01 -7.55 18.09
CA VAL A 172 2.67 -8.96 17.92
C VAL A 172 1.16 -9.04 17.84
N ARG A 173 0.63 -9.68 16.80
CA ARG A 173 -0.81 -9.79 16.52
C ARG A 173 -1.14 -11.20 16.06
N ASP A 174 -2.38 -11.59 16.21
CA ASP A 174 -2.90 -12.74 15.50
C ASP A 174 -3.06 -12.40 14.02
N SER A 175 -2.58 -13.30 13.16
CA SER A 175 -2.71 -13.20 11.71
C SER A 175 -4.17 -13.13 11.28
N THR A 176 -5.02 -13.97 11.86
CA THR A 176 -6.48 -13.98 11.69
C THR A 176 -7.18 -14.24 13.03
N ASN A 177 -8.45 -13.83 13.16
CA ASN A 177 -9.25 -14.15 14.34
C ASN A 177 -9.77 -15.59 14.24
N CYS A 178 -9.52 -16.42 15.25
CA CYS A 178 -9.85 -17.85 15.25
C CYS A 178 -10.68 -18.29 16.46
N ASN A 179 -11.64 -17.44 16.82
CA ASN A 179 -12.67 -17.76 17.81
C ASN A 179 -13.80 -18.58 17.18
#